data_AF-A0AAU4QAK2-F1
#
_entry.id   AF-A0AAU4QAK2-F1
#
_cell.length_a   1.000
_cell.length_b   1.000
_cell.length_c   1.000
_cell.angle_alpha   90.00
_cell.angle_beta   90.00
_cell.angle_gamma   90.00
#
_symmetry.space_group_name_H-M   'P 1'
#
loop_
_entity.id
_entity.type
_entity.pdbx_description
1 polymer ?
#
loop_
_entity_poly.entity_id
_entity_poly.type
_entity_poly.pdbx_seq_one_letter_code
_entity_poly.pdbx_strand_id
1 'polypeptide(L)'
;MRRILGYATALPVSVLLLAGAGAGTGVGVGAGAGAASASVPGDDGFTIKDPRITESSGLAASRAHPGIYWTHNDGDDGTYLYAIDGRTGETVARITYTGVGKPHDVEAVSVGADRHLYVGAIGDNDKDEDHVWIYRLKEPSDLSDRTVAATEYHVAYEDGAHNAESLAVHPDTGRIYVITKDKDGGALYEAPEEPSPDGDNTLGKVADIDLWVTDAAFSPDGTRLAVRGDDGIMYTWKNGKPSHPRALDVPKQKQGEAITFTTDGRTLLYGSEGTNSGVVARPAKAGAAIVAEADGLSGMQLTSVVIGVAAVVALLLGGGRMVWLRKRSNSRPDSAL
;
A
#
# COMPACT_ATOMS: atom_id res chain seq x y z
N MET A 1 60.54 15.94 -24.40
CA MET A 1 61.08 17.29 -24.69
C MET A 1 59.90 18.25 -24.92
N ARG A 2 59.91 19.38 -24.20
CA ARG A 2 59.24 20.68 -24.42
C ARG A 2 57.70 20.82 -24.32
N ARG A 3 57.34 21.81 -23.49
CA ARG A 3 56.03 22.42 -23.15
C ARG A 3 55.54 23.43 -24.20
N ILE A 4 54.30 23.92 -24.02
CA ILE A 4 53.78 25.33 -24.05
C ILE A 4 52.36 25.29 -24.66
N LEU A 5 51.23 25.44 -23.94
CA LEU A 5 50.57 26.56 -23.22
C LEU A 5 50.06 27.71 -24.11
N GLY A 6 48.75 28.03 -24.01
CA GLY A 6 48.13 29.27 -24.51
C GLY A 6 46.71 29.49 -23.98
N TYR A 7 46.55 30.50 -23.11
CA TYR A 7 45.34 31.01 -22.46
C TYR A 7 44.70 32.18 -23.26
N ALA A 8 43.39 32.45 -23.05
CA ALA A 8 42.77 33.80 -22.92
C ALA A 8 41.22 33.65 -22.78
N THR A 9 40.59 33.83 -21.61
CA THR A 9 40.09 35.05 -20.93
C THR A 9 38.97 35.84 -21.64
N ALA A 10 37.84 35.92 -20.93
CA ALA A 10 36.59 36.61 -21.24
C ALA A 10 36.62 38.13 -21.02
N LEU A 11 35.70 38.87 -21.67
CA LEU A 11 35.25 40.24 -21.32
C LEU A 11 33.83 40.53 -21.90
N PRO A 12 33.12 41.59 -21.45
CA PRO A 12 31.75 41.50 -20.91
C PRO A 12 30.64 42.02 -21.83
N VAL A 13 29.37 41.74 -21.49
CA VAL A 13 28.20 42.40 -22.09
C VAL A 13 27.61 43.37 -21.08
N SER A 14 27.63 44.66 -21.42
CA SER A 14 26.94 45.73 -20.71
C SER A 14 25.54 45.95 -21.27
N VAL A 15 24.61 46.19 -20.34
CA VAL A 15 23.18 46.43 -20.52
C VAL A 15 22.92 47.78 -21.21
N LEU A 16 22.02 47.80 -22.18
CA LEU A 16 21.39 49.03 -22.69
C LEU A 16 19.87 48.93 -22.48
N LEU A 17 19.36 49.79 -21.59
CA LEU A 17 17.92 50.04 -21.39
C LEU A 17 17.43 50.99 -22.49
N LEU A 18 16.44 50.55 -23.27
CA LEU A 18 15.54 51.46 -23.99
C LEU A 18 14.13 51.27 -23.48
N ALA A 19 13.57 52.36 -22.95
CA ALA A 19 12.16 52.51 -22.68
C ALA A 19 11.45 52.92 -23.98
N GLY A 20 10.33 52.25 -24.28
CA GLY A 20 9.45 52.59 -25.39
C GLY A 20 8.05 52.04 -25.12
N ALA A 21 7.12 52.95 -24.81
CA ALA A 21 5.72 52.66 -24.52
C ALA A 21 4.93 52.25 -25.77
N GLY A 22 3.93 51.39 -25.60
CA GLY A 22 2.84 51.29 -26.58
C GLY A 22 2.09 49.96 -26.60
N ALA A 23 0.80 50.03 -26.27
CA ALA A 23 -0.29 49.09 -26.57
C ALA A 23 -0.26 47.72 -25.86
N GLY A 24 -1.04 47.64 -24.79
CA GLY A 24 -1.37 46.39 -24.12
C GLY A 24 -2.25 45.48 -24.96
N THR A 25 -1.76 44.27 -25.18
CA THR A 25 -2.60 43.06 -25.22
C THR A 25 -2.04 42.14 -24.14
N GLY A 26 -2.73 42.09 -23.00
CA GLY A 26 -2.38 41.18 -21.93
C GLY A 26 -2.57 39.74 -22.42
N VAL A 27 -1.47 39.07 -22.77
CA VAL A 27 -1.45 37.62 -22.84
C VAL A 27 -1.41 37.16 -21.38
N GLY A 28 -2.59 36.96 -20.81
CA GLY A 28 -2.72 36.29 -19.52
C GLY A 28 -2.10 34.91 -19.67
N VAL A 29 -0.95 34.70 -19.02
CA VAL A 29 -0.42 33.37 -18.78
C VAL A 29 -1.42 32.73 -17.81
N GLY A 30 -2.44 32.08 -18.37
CA GLY A 30 -3.36 31.27 -17.60
C GLY A 30 -2.54 30.17 -16.96
N ALA A 31 -2.31 30.29 -15.65
CA ALA A 31 -1.93 29.16 -14.82
C ALA A 31 -3.00 28.10 -15.06
N GLY A 32 -2.65 27.05 -15.80
CA GLY A 32 -3.50 25.89 -15.96
C GLY A 32 -3.71 25.32 -14.57
N ALA A 33 -4.86 25.65 -13.96
CA ALA A 33 -5.38 24.90 -12.85
C ALA A 33 -5.45 23.45 -13.33
N GLY A 34 -4.61 22.58 -12.77
CA GLY A 34 -4.67 21.17 -13.03
C GLY A 34 -6.12 20.74 -12.84
N ALA A 35 -6.73 20.22 -13.91
CA ALA A 35 -8.07 19.69 -13.82
C ALA A 35 -8.04 18.64 -12.72
N ALA A 36 -8.66 18.94 -11.58
CA ALA A 36 -8.97 17.94 -10.59
C ALA A 36 -9.85 16.93 -11.33
N SER A 37 -9.30 15.77 -11.70
CA SER A 37 -10.13 14.71 -12.24
C SER A 37 -11.18 14.42 -11.18
N ALA A 38 -12.45 14.51 -11.56
CA ALA A 38 -13.56 14.20 -10.67
C ALA A 38 -13.34 12.80 -10.10
N SER A 39 -13.60 12.63 -8.80
CA SER A 39 -13.68 11.30 -8.20
C SER A 39 -14.65 10.44 -9.00
N VAL A 40 -14.33 9.15 -9.18
CA VAL A 40 -15.29 8.24 -9.80
C VAL A 40 -16.46 8.10 -8.82
N PRO A 41 -17.72 8.27 -9.27
CA PRO A 41 -18.87 8.07 -8.39
C PRO A 41 -18.83 6.66 -7.76
N GLY A 42 -18.86 6.57 -6.43
CA GLY A 42 -18.74 5.31 -5.68
C GLY A 42 -17.45 5.14 -4.87
N ASP A 43 -16.58 6.15 -4.88
CA ASP A 43 -15.28 6.13 -4.19
C ASP A 43 -15.31 6.73 -2.76
N ASP A 44 -16.49 7.15 -2.27
CA ASP A 44 -16.68 7.72 -0.93
C ASP A 44 -16.98 6.66 0.15
N GLY A 45 -16.86 5.38 -0.21
CA GLY A 45 -17.28 4.23 0.60
C GLY A 45 -18.74 3.84 0.35
N PHE A 46 -19.09 2.61 0.74
CA PHE A 46 -20.41 2.02 0.51
C PHE A 46 -20.72 0.91 1.52
N THR A 47 -21.91 0.33 1.44
CA THR A 47 -22.30 -0.86 2.22
C THR A 47 -22.63 -1.98 1.27
N ILE A 48 -22.06 -3.17 1.46
CA ILE A 48 -22.37 -4.35 0.65
C ILE A 48 -23.76 -4.86 1.08
N LYS A 49 -24.77 -4.72 0.22
CA LYS A 49 -26.17 -4.99 0.61
C LYS A 49 -26.64 -6.42 0.36
N ASP A 50 -25.88 -7.19 -0.40
CA ASP A 50 -26.27 -8.53 -0.79
C ASP A 50 -26.16 -9.49 0.40
N PRO A 51 -27.28 -10.08 0.87
CA PRO A 51 -27.28 -10.93 2.05
C PRO A 51 -26.54 -12.25 1.85
N ARG A 52 -26.14 -12.58 0.61
CA ARG A 52 -25.30 -13.74 0.30
C ARG A 52 -23.82 -13.51 0.65
N ILE A 53 -23.43 -12.25 0.84
CA ILE A 53 -22.05 -11.88 1.17
C ILE A 53 -21.99 -11.66 2.68
N THR A 54 -21.46 -12.67 3.38
CA THR A 54 -21.36 -12.72 4.84
C THR A 54 -19.95 -12.49 5.32
N GLU A 55 -18.96 -12.87 4.52
CA GLU A 55 -17.55 -12.95 4.92
C GLU A 55 -16.68 -12.36 3.81
N SER A 56 -16.90 -11.08 3.47
CA SER A 56 -16.14 -10.40 2.42
C SER A 56 -14.67 -10.23 2.79
N SER A 57 -13.81 -11.21 2.49
CA SER A 57 -12.41 -11.24 2.93
C SER A 57 -11.46 -10.48 2.00
N GLY A 58 -11.73 -10.44 0.69
CA GLY A 58 -10.97 -9.65 -0.29
C GLY A 58 -11.79 -8.56 -1.01
N LEU A 59 -11.10 -7.52 -1.51
CA LEU A 59 -11.71 -6.45 -2.31
C LEU A 59 -10.77 -6.00 -3.43
N ALA A 60 -11.25 -5.93 -4.67
CA ALA A 60 -10.45 -5.44 -5.79
C ALA A 60 -11.23 -4.49 -6.70
N ALA A 61 -10.69 -3.29 -6.95
CA ALA A 61 -11.29 -2.36 -7.89
C ALA A 61 -11.22 -2.90 -9.34
N SER A 62 -12.37 -2.93 -10.01
CA SER A 62 -12.49 -3.35 -11.39
C SER A 62 -11.67 -2.45 -12.32
N ARG A 63 -10.95 -3.06 -13.27
CA ARG A 63 -10.27 -2.32 -14.34
C ARG A 63 -11.12 -2.21 -15.61
N ALA A 64 -12.09 -3.10 -15.79
CA ALA A 64 -13.03 -3.05 -16.91
C ALA A 64 -14.21 -2.10 -16.66
N HIS A 65 -14.61 -1.90 -15.40
CA HIS A 65 -15.84 -1.20 -15.01
C HIS A 65 -15.55 -0.22 -13.85
N PRO A 66 -15.18 1.04 -14.13
CA PRO A 66 -14.90 2.02 -13.08
C PRO A 66 -16.09 2.18 -12.12
N GLY A 67 -15.80 2.16 -10.80
CA GLY A 67 -16.81 2.20 -9.73
C GLY A 67 -17.35 0.83 -9.31
N ILE A 68 -16.88 -0.25 -9.94
CA ILE A 68 -17.20 -1.63 -9.53
C ILE A 68 -16.07 -2.22 -8.70
N TYR A 69 -16.43 -2.97 -7.67
CA TYR A 69 -15.51 -3.66 -6.78
C TYR A 69 -15.83 -5.14 -6.71
N TRP A 70 -14.82 -5.98 -6.89
CA TRP A 70 -14.92 -7.43 -6.80
C TRP A 70 -14.67 -7.89 -5.36
N THR A 71 -15.47 -8.84 -4.89
CA THR A 71 -15.31 -9.51 -3.58
C THR A 71 -15.70 -10.99 -3.69
N HIS A 72 -15.37 -11.77 -2.68
CA HIS A 72 -15.78 -13.17 -2.45
C HIS A 72 -16.14 -13.34 -0.97
N ASN A 73 -16.81 -14.44 -0.61
CA ASN A 73 -16.80 -14.89 0.79
C ASN A 73 -15.52 -15.71 1.03
N ASP A 74 -14.98 -15.74 2.24
CA ASP A 74 -14.09 -16.82 2.66
C ASP A 74 -14.87 -18.13 2.95
N GLY A 75 -14.15 -19.25 2.96
CA GLY A 75 -14.69 -20.59 3.11
C GLY A 75 -15.00 -21.33 1.80
N ASP A 76 -15.43 -22.59 1.93
CA ASP A 76 -15.69 -23.51 0.81
C ASP A 76 -17.09 -23.33 0.16
N ASP A 77 -17.68 -22.14 0.21
CA ASP A 77 -19.07 -21.88 -0.21
C ASP A 77 -19.27 -21.95 -1.74
N GLY A 78 -18.18 -21.91 -2.50
CA GLY A 78 -18.10 -22.19 -3.92
C GLY A 78 -17.12 -21.29 -4.66
N THR A 79 -17.19 -21.31 -5.99
CA THR A 79 -16.29 -20.55 -6.85
C THR A 79 -16.95 -19.27 -7.36
N TYR A 80 -17.23 -18.34 -6.44
CA TYR A 80 -17.97 -17.12 -6.74
C TYR A 80 -17.13 -15.85 -6.58
N LEU A 81 -17.32 -14.91 -7.52
CA LEU A 81 -16.95 -13.50 -7.34
C LEU A 81 -18.19 -12.63 -7.50
N TYR A 82 -18.32 -11.63 -6.65
CA TYR A 82 -19.42 -10.67 -6.66
C TYR A 82 -18.92 -9.30 -7.11
N ALA A 83 -19.55 -8.73 -8.14
CA ALA A 83 -19.33 -7.34 -8.55
C ALA A 83 -20.30 -6.42 -7.80
N ILE A 84 -19.76 -5.50 -7.01
CA ILE A 84 -20.52 -4.53 -6.24
C ILE A 84 -20.42 -3.16 -6.91
N ASP A 85 -21.56 -2.49 -7.14
CA ASP A 85 -21.58 -1.09 -7.55
C ASP A 85 -21.26 -0.20 -6.34
N GLY A 86 -20.07 0.41 -6.31
CA GLY A 86 -19.60 1.24 -5.20
C GLY A 86 -20.43 2.50 -4.96
N ARG A 87 -21.29 2.92 -5.89
CA ARG A 87 -22.23 4.02 -5.65
C ARG A 87 -23.46 3.58 -4.88
N THR A 88 -23.92 2.35 -5.07
CA THR A 88 -25.21 1.88 -4.56
C THR A 88 -25.08 0.80 -3.51
N GLY A 89 -23.95 0.08 -3.45
CA GLY A 89 -23.76 -1.10 -2.61
C GLY A 89 -24.44 -2.36 -3.13
N GLU A 90 -25.07 -2.31 -4.30
CA GLU A 90 -25.81 -3.43 -4.89
C GLU A 90 -24.86 -4.36 -5.63
N THR A 91 -25.08 -5.68 -5.52
CA THR A 91 -24.43 -6.66 -6.39
C THR A 91 -25.03 -6.58 -7.78
N VAL A 92 -24.20 -6.26 -8.78
CA VAL A 92 -24.62 -6.10 -10.19
C VAL A 92 -24.26 -7.30 -11.06
N ALA A 93 -23.39 -8.19 -10.58
CA ALA A 93 -23.12 -9.49 -11.20
C ALA A 93 -22.53 -10.47 -10.19
N ARG A 94 -22.84 -11.75 -10.37
CA ARG A 94 -22.13 -12.87 -9.75
C ARG A 94 -21.46 -13.72 -10.82
N ILE A 95 -20.15 -13.82 -10.76
CA ILE A 95 -19.35 -14.68 -11.62
C ILE A 95 -19.15 -16.02 -10.92
N THR A 96 -19.48 -17.10 -11.61
CA THR A 96 -19.07 -18.45 -11.22
C THR A 96 -17.84 -18.83 -12.03
N TYR A 97 -16.71 -19.12 -11.40
CA TYR A 97 -15.53 -19.56 -12.13
C TYR A 97 -15.41 -21.09 -12.16
N THR A 98 -14.89 -21.62 -13.27
CA THR A 98 -14.80 -23.06 -13.56
C THR A 98 -13.43 -23.41 -14.12
N GLY A 99 -13.13 -24.69 -14.28
CA GLY A 99 -11.79 -25.13 -14.71
C GLY A 99 -10.77 -25.18 -13.56
N VAL A 100 -11.29 -25.14 -12.32
CA VAL A 100 -10.56 -25.35 -11.08
C VAL A 100 -11.01 -26.67 -10.45
N GLY A 101 -10.22 -27.19 -9.51
CA GLY A 101 -10.50 -28.40 -8.75
C GLY A 101 -11.74 -28.30 -7.85
N LYS A 102 -11.71 -29.01 -6.71
CA LYS A 102 -12.71 -28.77 -5.66
C LYS A 102 -12.57 -27.31 -5.17
N PRO A 103 -13.65 -26.67 -4.70
CA PRO A 103 -13.51 -25.40 -3.98
C PRO A 103 -12.54 -25.57 -2.80
N HIS A 104 -11.75 -24.53 -2.57
CA HIS A 104 -10.80 -24.39 -1.47
C HIS A 104 -11.06 -23.03 -0.82
N ASP A 105 -10.64 -22.87 0.43
CA ASP A 105 -10.78 -21.64 1.20
C ASP A 105 -10.09 -20.46 0.49
N VAL A 106 -10.87 -19.49 0.03
CA VAL A 106 -10.39 -18.32 -0.71
C VAL A 106 -10.25 -17.12 0.21
N GLU A 107 -9.07 -16.54 0.23
CA GLU A 107 -8.72 -15.46 1.17
C GLU A 107 -8.61 -14.10 0.49
N ALA A 108 -8.26 -14.09 -0.81
CA ALA A 108 -7.93 -12.85 -1.48
C ALA A 108 -8.39 -12.79 -2.93
N VAL A 109 -8.69 -11.57 -3.37
CA VAL A 109 -8.93 -11.23 -4.78
C VAL A 109 -8.12 -10.01 -5.19
N SER A 110 -7.53 -10.04 -6.39
CA SER A 110 -6.80 -8.92 -6.98
C SER A 110 -7.07 -8.80 -8.47
N VAL A 111 -6.91 -7.59 -9.02
CA VAL A 111 -6.95 -7.35 -10.48
C VAL A 111 -5.54 -6.99 -10.96
N GLY A 112 -4.99 -7.83 -11.82
CA GLY A 112 -3.66 -7.65 -12.41
C GLY A 112 -3.67 -7.03 -13.81
N ALA A 113 -2.55 -7.23 -14.51
CA ALA A 113 -2.38 -6.81 -15.89
C ALA A 113 -3.43 -7.42 -16.85
N ASP A 114 -3.67 -6.73 -17.96
CA ASP A 114 -4.61 -7.15 -19.00
C ASP A 114 -6.04 -7.44 -18.53
N ARG A 115 -6.45 -6.85 -17.40
CA ARG A 115 -7.77 -7.04 -16.77
C ARG A 115 -8.03 -8.52 -16.49
N HIS A 116 -7.10 -9.16 -15.79
CA HIS A 116 -7.32 -10.48 -15.20
C HIS A 116 -7.62 -10.33 -13.72
N LEU A 117 -8.66 -11.04 -13.29
CA LEU A 117 -8.93 -11.30 -11.89
C LEU A 117 -8.05 -12.46 -11.44
N TYR A 118 -7.56 -12.35 -10.22
CA TYR A 118 -6.80 -13.38 -9.53
C TYR A 118 -7.49 -13.64 -8.21
N VAL A 119 -7.72 -14.90 -7.89
CA VAL A 119 -8.34 -15.34 -6.63
C VAL A 119 -7.37 -16.29 -5.97
N GLY A 120 -7.00 -16.02 -4.73
CA GLY A 120 -6.08 -16.84 -3.94
C GLY A 120 -6.86 -17.74 -3.01
N ALA A 121 -6.78 -19.05 -3.23
CA ALA A 121 -7.10 -20.03 -2.20
C ALA A 121 -5.79 -20.39 -1.48
N ILE A 122 -5.43 -19.51 -0.54
CA ILE A 122 -4.11 -19.41 0.08
C ILE A 122 -4.16 -19.51 1.61
N GLY A 123 -5.36 -19.65 2.17
CA GLY A 123 -5.58 -19.90 3.59
C GLY A 123 -5.21 -21.33 3.94
N ASP A 124 -4.34 -21.48 4.92
CA ASP A 124 -3.88 -22.76 5.47
C ASP A 124 -3.46 -22.55 6.93
N ASN A 125 -4.45 -22.35 7.80
CA ASN A 125 -4.24 -22.08 9.23
C ASN A 125 -3.42 -23.16 9.94
N ASP A 126 -3.57 -24.41 9.51
CA ASP A 126 -2.86 -25.56 10.08
C ASP A 126 -1.46 -25.76 9.47
N LYS A 127 -1.16 -25.11 8.34
CA LYS A 127 0.12 -25.18 7.60
C LYS A 127 0.45 -26.61 7.17
N ASP A 128 -0.56 -27.35 6.72
CA ASP A 128 -0.47 -28.77 6.37
C ASP A 128 -0.46 -29.01 4.86
N GLU A 129 -0.80 -28.02 4.04
CA GLU A 129 -0.80 -28.14 2.57
C GLU A 129 0.61 -27.91 2.00
N ASP A 130 1.02 -28.77 1.04
CA ASP A 130 2.33 -28.65 0.38
C ASP A 130 2.36 -27.58 -0.73
N HIS A 131 1.18 -27.10 -1.13
CA HIS A 131 0.96 -26.00 -2.07
C HIS A 131 -0.38 -25.32 -1.78
N VAL A 132 -0.54 -24.13 -2.35
CA VAL A 132 -1.80 -23.38 -2.37
C VAL A 132 -2.20 -23.05 -3.80
N TRP A 133 -3.42 -22.55 -4.00
CA TRP A 133 -3.99 -22.35 -5.33
C TRP A 133 -4.17 -20.87 -5.66
N ILE A 134 -3.86 -20.51 -6.90
CA ILE A 134 -4.20 -19.21 -7.47
C ILE A 134 -5.01 -19.43 -8.74
N TYR A 135 -6.18 -18.82 -8.81
CA TYR A 135 -7.06 -18.89 -9.98
C TYR A 135 -7.01 -17.59 -10.76
N ARG A 136 -6.72 -17.66 -12.06
CA ARG A 136 -6.71 -16.50 -12.96
C ARG A 136 -7.85 -16.59 -13.95
N LEU A 137 -8.65 -15.55 -14.06
CA LEU A 137 -9.73 -15.46 -15.05
C LEU A 137 -9.78 -14.08 -15.69
N LYS A 138 -10.27 -14.04 -16.93
CA LYS A 138 -10.46 -12.77 -17.64
C LYS A 138 -11.60 -12.00 -16.98
N GLU A 139 -11.36 -10.75 -16.61
CA GLU A 139 -12.43 -9.86 -16.17
C GLU A 139 -13.47 -9.69 -17.30
N PRO A 140 -14.76 -9.96 -17.06
CA PRO A 140 -15.81 -9.86 -18.07
C PRO A 140 -15.96 -8.44 -18.63
N SER A 141 -16.21 -8.33 -19.93
CA SER A 141 -16.47 -7.03 -20.59
C SER A 141 -17.83 -6.42 -20.28
N ASP A 142 -18.76 -7.23 -19.75
CA ASP A 142 -20.12 -6.86 -19.36
C ASP A 142 -20.45 -7.52 -18.03
N LEU A 143 -21.26 -6.83 -17.23
CA LEU A 143 -21.68 -7.27 -15.90
C LEU A 143 -23.03 -7.96 -15.99
N SER A 144 -23.00 -9.28 -15.85
CA SER A 144 -24.17 -10.13 -15.72
C SER A 144 -23.77 -11.42 -15.01
N ASP A 145 -24.72 -12.06 -14.35
CA ASP A 145 -24.51 -13.39 -13.77
C ASP A 145 -24.08 -14.37 -14.86
N ARG A 146 -22.90 -14.98 -14.71
CA ARG A 146 -22.34 -15.86 -15.75
C ARG A 146 -21.24 -16.76 -15.23
N THR A 147 -20.92 -17.74 -16.05
CA THR A 147 -19.76 -18.63 -15.85
C THR A 147 -18.55 -18.15 -16.65
N VAL A 148 -17.38 -18.18 -16.04
CA VAL A 148 -16.09 -17.83 -16.68
C VAL A 148 -15.10 -18.97 -16.43
N ALA A 149 -14.33 -19.35 -17.45
CA ALA A 149 -13.23 -20.30 -17.28
C ALA A 149 -12.05 -19.61 -16.59
N ALA A 150 -11.50 -20.25 -15.57
CA ALA A 150 -10.28 -19.86 -14.90
C ALA A 150 -9.14 -20.82 -15.28
N THR A 151 -7.92 -20.32 -15.14
CA THR A 151 -6.69 -21.12 -15.13
C THR A 151 -6.27 -21.28 -13.67
N GLU A 152 -6.07 -22.51 -13.24
CA GLU A 152 -5.54 -22.85 -11.91
C GLU A 152 -4.01 -22.92 -11.94
N TYR A 153 -3.38 -22.41 -10.89
CA TYR A 153 -1.95 -22.53 -10.64
C TYR A 153 -1.74 -23.10 -9.25
N HIS A 154 -0.88 -24.11 -9.14
CA HIS A 154 -0.38 -24.61 -7.85
C HIS A 154 0.91 -23.88 -7.53
N VAL A 155 0.97 -23.25 -6.37
CA VAL A 155 2.13 -22.47 -5.92
C VAL A 155 2.58 -22.95 -4.55
N ALA A 156 3.88 -23.07 -4.33
CA ALA A 156 4.44 -23.56 -3.06
C ALA A 156 5.52 -22.58 -2.57
N TYR A 157 5.54 -22.29 -1.28
CA TYR A 157 6.56 -21.43 -0.70
C TYR A 157 7.91 -22.14 -0.64
N GLU A 158 8.99 -21.41 -0.91
CA GLU A 158 10.34 -21.97 -0.93
C GLU A 158 10.82 -22.55 0.42
N ASP A 159 10.22 -22.12 1.53
CA ASP A 159 10.62 -22.43 2.89
C ASP A 159 9.57 -23.22 3.70
N GLY A 160 8.56 -23.78 3.01
CA GLY A 160 7.55 -24.67 3.60
C GLY A 160 6.16 -24.05 3.72
N ALA A 161 5.20 -24.81 4.23
CA ALA A 161 3.80 -24.39 4.29
C ALA A 161 3.59 -23.12 5.16
N HIS A 162 2.74 -22.21 4.69
CA HIS A 162 2.36 -20.99 5.40
C HIS A 162 0.89 -20.68 5.20
N ASN A 163 0.26 -20.13 6.25
CA ASN A 163 -1.02 -19.43 6.14
C ASN A 163 -0.82 -18.06 5.48
N ALA A 164 -1.64 -17.71 4.49
CA ALA A 164 -1.63 -16.40 3.88
C ALA A 164 -3.04 -15.88 3.63
N GLU A 165 -3.16 -14.56 3.62
CA GLU A 165 -4.47 -13.88 3.58
C GLU A 165 -4.52 -12.83 2.47
N SER A 166 -3.39 -12.63 1.79
CA SER A 166 -3.25 -11.52 0.86
C SER A 166 -2.61 -11.97 -0.44
N LEU A 167 -3.24 -11.54 -1.53
CA LEU A 167 -2.79 -11.71 -2.89
C LEU A 167 -2.78 -10.34 -3.57
N ALA A 168 -1.61 -9.88 -4.00
CA ALA A 168 -1.48 -8.63 -4.75
C ALA A 168 -0.81 -8.90 -6.10
N VAL A 169 -1.40 -8.40 -7.18
CA VAL A 169 -0.83 -8.56 -8.53
C VAL A 169 -0.41 -7.20 -9.07
N HIS A 170 0.85 -7.09 -9.48
CA HIS A 170 1.36 -5.83 -10.01
C HIS A 170 0.61 -5.47 -11.31
N PRO A 171 0.07 -4.25 -11.43
CA PRO A 171 -0.89 -3.89 -12.48
C PRO A 171 -0.31 -3.89 -13.89
N ASP A 172 1.00 -3.64 -14.03
CA ASP A 172 1.67 -3.58 -15.35
C ASP A 172 2.37 -4.89 -15.72
N THR A 173 3.15 -5.48 -14.81
CA THR A 173 3.93 -6.69 -15.08
C THR A 173 3.13 -7.98 -14.92
N GLY A 174 1.99 -7.95 -14.21
CA GLY A 174 1.22 -9.15 -13.87
C GLY A 174 1.90 -10.07 -12.85
N ARG A 175 3.04 -9.64 -12.27
CA ARG A 175 3.76 -10.41 -11.25
C ARG A 175 2.89 -10.57 -10.01
N ILE A 176 2.77 -11.81 -9.54
CA ILE A 176 1.94 -12.19 -8.40
C ILE A 176 2.76 -12.17 -7.12
N TYR A 177 2.18 -11.60 -6.07
CA TYR A 177 2.75 -11.58 -4.73
C TYR A 177 1.74 -12.08 -3.71
N VAL A 178 2.21 -12.85 -2.73
CA VAL A 178 1.42 -13.41 -1.63
C VAL A 178 2.03 -12.92 -0.32
N ILE A 179 1.20 -12.54 0.65
CA ILE A 179 1.68 -12.13 1.98
C ILE A 179 1.09 -13.05 3.05
N THR A 180 1.97 -13.66 3.84
CA THR A 180 1.58 -14.59 4.90
C THR A 180 0.99 -13.85 6.11
N LYS A 181 0.09 -14.51 6.85
CA LYS A 181 -0.46 -14.01 8.11
C LYS A 181 0.19 -14.78 9.26
N ASP A 182 1.04 -14.08 10.02
CA ASP A 182 1.70 -14.63 11.20
C ASP A 182 1.78 -13.58 12.33
N LYS A 183 1.71 -14.06 13.59
CA LYS A 183 1.60 -13.25 14.83
C LYS A 183 2.84 -12.47 15.12
N ASP A 184 3.96 -12.98 14.65
CA ASP A 184 5.27 -12.39 14.80
C ASP A 184 5.63 -11.55 13.55
N GLY A 185 4.68 -11.35 12.63
CA GLY A 185 4.83 -10.60 11.38
C GLY A 185 4.79 -11.50 10.14
N GLY A 186 4.06 -11.08 9.12
CA GLY A 186 4.01 -11.75 7.82
C GLY A 186 5.28 -11.64 6.98
N ALA A 187 5.29 -12.28 5.82
CA ALA A 187 6.34 -12.19 4.83
C ALA A 187 5.75 -12.10 3.41
N LEU A 188 6.36 -11.27 2.58
CA LEU A 188 6.02 -11.09 1.18
C LEU A 188 6.78 -12.10 0.33
N TYR A 189 6.05 -12.89 -0.45
CA TYR A 189 6.60 -13.82 -1.42
C TYR A 189 6.20 -13.42 -2.83
N GLU A 190 7.05 -13.75 -3.81
CA GLU A 190 6.79 -13.53 -5.24
C GLU A 190 6.71 -14.86 -6.00
N ALA A 191 5.68 -15.00 -6.85
CA ALA A 191 5.60 -16.13 -7.77
C ALA A 191 6.62 -16.00 -8.91
N PRO A 192 6.85 -17.03 -9.76
CA PRO A 192 7.61 -16.87 -11.00
C PRO A 192 7.03 -15.78 -11.91
N GLU A 193 7.87 -15.21 -12.78
CA GLU A 193 7.45 -14.21 -13.77
C GLU A 193 6.35 -14.74 -14.71
N GLU A 194 6.49 -16.01 -15.10
CA GLU A 194 5.54 -16.73 -15.94
C GLU A 194 5.15 -18.03 -15.24
N PRO A 195 4.14 -18.01 -14.35
CA PRO A 195 3.64 -19.22 -13.70
C PRO A 195 3.10 -20.21 -14.73
N SER A 196 3.36 -21.49 -14.52
CA SER A 196 2.88 -22.59 -15.36
C SER A 196 1.68 -23.28 -14.69
N PRO A 197 0.55 -23.50 -15.40
CA PRO A 197 -0.56 -24.26 -14.84
C PRO A 197 -0.24 -25.75 -14.67
N ASP A 198 0.75 -26.27 -15.42
CA ASP A 198 1.14 -27.69 -15.42
C ASP A 198 2.50 -27.93 -14.74
N GLY A 199 3.08 -26.93 -14.07
CA GLY A 199 4.43 -27.00 -13.53
C GLY A 199 4.55 -26.51 -12.09
N ASP A 200 5.73 -26.73 -11.52
CA ASP A 200 6.04 -26.27 -10.17
C ASP A 200 6.24 -24.76 -10.16
N ASN A 201 5.46 -24.04 -9.34
CA ASN A 201 5.60 -22.61 -9.15
C ASN A 201 6.08 -22.33 -7.73
N THR A 202 7.37 -22.05 -7.56
CA THR A 202 7.90 -21.70 -6.24
C THR A 202 7.72 -20.20 -5.94
N LEU A 203 7.11 -19.90 -4.80
CA LEU A 203 7.03 -18.55 -4.24
C LEU A 203 8.33 -18.26 -3.46
N GLY A 204 9.12 -17.29 -3.93
CA GLY A 204 10.37 -16.87 -3.29
C GLY A 204 10.15 -15.70 -2.32
N LYS A 205 10.78 -15.71 -1.16
CA LYS A 205 10.65 -14.66 -0.15
C LYS A 205 11.37 -13.38 -0.58
N VAL A 206 10.66 -12.26 -0.55
CA VAL A 206 11.15 -10.94 -1.01
C VAL A 206 11.49 -10.03 0.16
N ALA A 207 10.64 -10.02 1.19
CA ALA A 207 10.76 -9.14 2.35
C ALA A 207 9.94 -9.66 3.53
N ASP A 208 10.34 -9.29 4.74
CA ASP A 208 9.48 -9.38 5.92
C ASP A 208 8.46 -8.23 5.92
N ILE A 209 7.26 -8.50 6.42
CA ILE A 209 6.16 -7.56 6.57
C ILE A 209 5.77 -7.58 8.04
N ASP A 210 6.22 -6.59 8.80
CA ASP A 210 6.00 -6.48 10.25
C ASP A 210 4.56 -6.03 10.59
N LEU A 211 3.60 -6.88 10.20
CA LEU A 211 2.16 -6.76 10.44
C LEU A 211 1.53 -8.15 10.50
N TRP A 212 0.49 -8.29 11.31
CA TRP A 212 -0.51 -9.34 11.15
C TRP A 212 -1.42 -8.97 9.96
N VAL A 213 -1.09 -9.51 8.78
CA VAL A 213 -1.72 -9.09 7.52
C VAL A 213 -3.09 -9.71 7.33
N THR A 214 -4.04 -8.92 6.84
CA THR A 214 -5.37 -9.35 6.41
C THR A 214 -5.60 -9.12 4.92
N ASP A 215 -5.01 -8.10 4.29
CA ASP A 215 -5.08 -7.92 2.84
C ASP A 215 -4.01 -6.93 2.33
N ALA A 216 -3.79 -6.86 1.01
CA ALA A 216 -2.91 -5.89 0.37
C ALA A 216 -3.31 -5.61 -1.09
N ALA A 217 -3.03 -4.38 -1.54
CA ALA A 217 -3.31 -3.96 -2.92
C ALA A 217 -2.20 -3.08 -3.49
N PHE A 218 -1.93 -3.24 -4.79
CA PHE A 218 -1.11 -2.29 -5.55
C PHE A 218 -1.90 -1.05 -5.92
N SER A 219 -1.26 0.11 -5.90
CA SER A 219 -1.82 1.30 -6.55
C SER A 219 -1.96 1.06 -8.06
N PRO A 220 -2.93 1.70 -8.74
CA PRO A 220 -3.16 1.48 -10.17
C PRO A 220 -1.95 1.74 -11.07
N ASP A 221 -1.03 2.60 -10.61
CA ASP A 221 0.23 2.94 -11.28
C ASP A 221 1.40 2.01 -10.91
N GLY A 222 1.19 1.00 -10.06
CA GLY A 222 2.19 0.02 -9.64
C GLY A 222 3.29 0.57 -8.73
N THR A 223 3.23 1.84 -8.32
CA THR A 223 4.32 2.49 -7.58
C THR A 223 4.21 2.37 -6.06
N ARG A 224 3.08 1.84 -5.56
CA ARG A 224 2.81 1.67 -4.13
C ARG A 224 2.14 0.34 -3.86
N LEU A 225 2.46 -0.23 -2.70
CA LEU A 225 1.80 -1.41 -2.14
C LEU A 225 1.22 -1.01 -0.78
N ALA A 226 -0.10 -1.06 -0.64
CA ALA A 226 -0.79 -0.88 0.64
C ALA A 226 -1.01 -2.25 1.25
N VAL A 227 -0.58 -2.43 2.49
CA VAL A 227 -0.77 -3.66 3.27
C VAL A 227 -1.57 -3.31 4.52
N ARG A 228 -2.57 -4.12 4.81
CA ARG A 228 -3.49 -3.96 5.92
C ARG A 228 -3.35 -5.10 6.93
N GLY A 229 -3.46 -4.73 8.20
CA GLY A 229 -3.93 -5.54 9.33
C GLY A 229 -4.80 -4.66 10.23
N ASP A 230 -4.70 -4.83 11.55
CA ASP A 230 -5.27 -3.88 12.53
C ASP A 230 -4.67 -2.48 12.38
N ASP A 231 -3.36 -2.43 12.13
CA ASP A 231 -2.62 -1.26 11.62
C ASP A 231 -2.34 -1.45 10.12
N GLY A 232 -1.76 -0.45 9.45
CA GLY A 232 -1.48 -0.58 8.01
C GLY A 232 -0.20 0.13 7.58
N ILE A 233 0.40 -0.39 6.52
CA ILE A 233 1.65 0.12 5.95
C ILE A 233 1.47 0.39 4.46
N MET A 234 1.82 1.60 4.05
CA MET A 234 2.06 1.96 2.65
C MET A 234 3.54 1.85 2.35
N TYR A 235 3.89 1.02 1.38
CA TYR A 235 5.23 0.92 0.82
C TYR A 235 5.34 1.69 -0.50
N THR A 236 6.50 2.30 -0.71
CA THR A 236 6.96 2.66 -2.07
C THR A 236 7.45 1.40 -2.76
N TRP A 237 6.93 1.13 -3.95
CA TRP A 237 7.27 -0.04 -4.74
C TRP A 237 8.24 0.28 -5.87
N LYS A 238 9.36 -0.47 -5.93
CA LYS A 238 10.31 -0.33 -7.02
C LYS A 238 11.13 -1.60 -7.20
N ASN A 239 11.31 -2.03 -8.46
CA ASN A 239 12.16 -3.17 -8.82
C ASN A 239 11.81 -4.46 -8.05
N GLY A 240 10.52 -4.76 -7.90
CA GLY A 240 10.07 -5.97 -7.21
C GLY A 240 10.20 -5.92 -5.68
N LYS A 241 10.52 -4.77 -5.09
CA LYS A 241 10.75 -4.66 -3.63
C LYS A 241 9.93 -3.55 -2.98
N PRO A 242 9.39 -3.81 -1.77
CA PRO A 242 8.82 -2.76 -0.94
C PRO A 242 9.93 -1.94 -0.28
N SER A 243 9.69 -0.64 -0.09
CA SER A 243 10.63 0.27 0.58
C SER A 243 9.89 1.45 1.22
N HIS A 244 10.59 2.19 2.09
CA HIS A 244 10.08 3.42 2.71
C HIS A 244 8.69 3.24 3.36
N PRO A 245 8.55 2.33 4.35
CA PRO A 245 7.27 2.09 5.01
C PRO A 245 6.72 3.36 5.67
N ARG A 246 5.42 3.56 5.52
CA ARG A 246 4.67 4.71 6.03
C ARG A 246 3.35 4.21 6.59
N ALA A 247 2.95 4.70 7.76
CA ALA A 247 1.68 4.28 8.37
C ALA A 247 0.48 4.67 7.50
N LEU A 248 -0.53 3.80 7.45
CA LEU A 248 -1.85 4.07 6.88
C LEU A 248 -2.83 4.52 7.97
N ASP A 249 -3.82 5.32 7.57
CA ASP A 249 -4.98 5.64 8.41
C ASP A 249 -6.04 4.55 8.27
N VAL A 250 -5.81 3.40 8.92
CA VAL A 250 -6.74 2.27 8.90
C VAL A 250 -7.95 2.60 9.78
N PRO A 251 -9.18 2.58 9.25
CA PRO A 251 -10.36 2.85 10.04
C PRO A 251 -10.63 1.71 11.03
N LYS A 252 -11.12 2.05 12.23
CA LYS A 252 -11.61 1.05 13.18
C LYS A 252 -12.86 0.36 12.61
N GLN A 253 -12.74 -0.92 12.34
CA GLN A 253 -13.82 -1.78 11.88
C GLN A 253 -13.89 -3.02 12.77
N LYS A 254 -15.07 -3.64 12.85
CA LYS A 254 -15.21 -4.96 13.44
C LYS A 254 -14.90 -5.97 12.33
N GLN A 255 -13.92 -6.84 12.52
CA GLN A 255 -13.38 -7.78 11.50
C GLN A 255 -12.98 -7.06 10.22
N GLY A 256 -11.80 -6.46 10.27
CA GLY A 256 -11.28 -5.67 9.17
C GLY A 256 -10.41 -6.49 8.23
N GLU A 257 -10.99 -6.98 7.13
CA GLU A 257 -10.28 -7.86 6.19
C GLU A 257 -9.72 -7.17 4.94
N ALA A 258 -10.55 -6.74 3.99
CA ALA A 258 -10.07 -6.26 2.70
C ALA A 258 -9.52 -4.82 2.58
N ILE A 259 -8.57 -4.57 1.67
CA ILE A 259 -8.11 -3.24 1.26
C ILE A 259 -7.95 -3.12 -0.26
N THR A 260 -8.38 -2.01 -0.86
CA THR A 260 -8.09 -1.74 -2.28
C THR A 260 -7.92 -0.26 -2.59
N PHE A 261 -7.21 0.05 -3.67
CA PHE A 261 -7.19 1.42 -4.21
C PHE A 261 -8.39 1.65 -5.12
N THR A 262 -8.90 2.88 -5.12
CA THR A 262 -9.74 3.37 -6.22
C THR A 262 -8.93 3.38 -7.52
N THR A 263 -9.62 3.28 -8.66
CA THR A 263 -8.95 3.21 -9.99
C THR A 263 -8.10 4.43 -10.33
N ASP A 264 -8.34 5.58 -9.69
CA ASP A 264 -7.53 6.79 -9.81
C ASP A 264 -6.32 6.84 -8.85
N GLY A 265 -6.23 5.87 -7.93
CA GLY A 265 -5.16 5.70 -6.95
C GLY A 265 -5.16 6.71 -5.81
N ARG A 266 -6.21 7.53 -5.66
CA ARG A 266 -6.27 8.62 -4.67
C ARG A 266 -6.89 8.22 -3.35
N THR A 267 -7.66 7.15 -3.33
CA THR A 267 -8.41 6.69 -2.16
C THR A 267 -8.12 5.22 -1.94
N LEU A 268 -8.06 4.83 -0.67
CA LEU A 268 -8.08 3.45 -0.21
C LEU A 268 -9.46 3.16 0.34
N LEU A 269 -9.99 2.00 -0.02
CA LEU A 269 -11.22 1.44 0.50
C LEU A 269 -10.88 0.29 1.44
N TYR A 270 -11.53 0.27 2.60
CA TYR A 270 -11.32 -0.72 3.66
C TYR A 270 -12.61 -1.49 3.90
N GLY A 271 -12.61 -2.79 3.60
CA GLY A 271 -13.73 -3.69 3.81
C GLY A 271 -13.80 -4.22 5.24
N SER A 272 -14.97 -4.74 5.59
CA SER A 272 -15.15 -5.55 6.78
C SER A 272 -16.05 -6.75 6.48
N GLU A 273 -15.99 -7.76 7.31
CA GLU A 273 -16.92 -8.88 7.25
C GLU A 273 -18.29 -8.57 7.86
N GLY A 274 -19.22 -9.49 7.62
CA GLY A 274 -20.58 -9.47 8.10
C GLY A 274 -21.57 -9.06 7.01
N THR A 275 -22.80 -9.57 7.13
CA THR A 275 -23.91 -9.10 6.29
C THR A 275 -24.10 -7.59 6.42
N ASN A 276 -24.36 -6.89 5.31
CA ASN A 276 -24.48 -5.42 5.32
C ASN A 276 -23.21 -4.71 5.84
N SER A 277 -22.03 -5.28 5.59
CA SER A 277 -20.76 -4.69 6.00
C SER A 277 -20.43 -3.41 5.24
N GLY A 278 -19.70 -2.52 5.93
CA GLY A 278 -19.31 -1.23 5.40
C GLY A 278 -17.92 -1.28 4.78
N VAL A 279 -17.80 -0.68 3.60
CA VAL A 279 -16.54 -0.33 2.95
C VAL A 279 -16.26 1.15 3.20
N VAL A 280 -15.20 1.45 3.93
CA VAL A 280 -14.85 2.82 4.34
C VAL A 280 -13.78 3.40 3.43
N ALA A 281 -14.01 4.61 2.93
CA ALA A 281 -13.01 5.35 2.16
C ALA A 281 -12.08 6.20 3.05
N ARG A 282 -10.78 6.18 2.71
CA ARG A 282 -9.77 7.10 3.25
C ARG A 282 -8.84 7.59 2.14
N PRO A 283 -8.33 8.82 2.20
CA PRO A 283 -7.31 9.27 1.26
C PRO A 283 -6.11 8.32 1.27
N ALA A 284 -5.62 7.94 0.09
CA ALA A 284 -4.46 7.08 -0.10
C ALA A 284 -3.14 7.84 0.16
N LYS A 285 -3.03 8.46 1.33
CA LYS A 285 -1.89 9.27 1.75
C LYS A 285 -1.03 8.46 2.71
N ALA A 286 0.27 8.42 2.41
CA ALA A 286 1.26 7.92 3.34
C ALA A 286 1.33 8.83 4.58
N GLY A 287 1.16 8.24 5.76
CA GLY A 287 1.29 8.91 7.05
C GLY A 287 2.74 9.06 7.50
N ALA A 288 2.97 9.00 8.81
CA ALA A 288 4.31 9.12 9.38
C ALA A 288 5.25 8.00 8.88
N ALA A 289 6.54 8.31 8.81
CA ALA A 289 7.57 7.31 8.55
C ALA A 289 7.61 6.27 9.66
N ILE A 290 7.58 4.99 9.27
CA ILE A 290 7.86 3.89 10.20
C ILE A 290 9.37 3.68 10.16
N VAL A 291 10.02 3.89 11.30
CA VAL A 291 11.45 3.67 11.47
C VAL A 291 11.58 2.42 12.32
N ALA A 292 12.21 1.38 11.78
CA ALA A 292 12.54 0.21 12.58
C ALA A 292 13.46 0.65 13.72
N GLU A 293 13.06 0.41 14.97
CA GLU A 293 14.00 0.53 16.09
C GLU A 293 15.06 -0.55 15.90
N ALA A 294 16.33 -0.15 15.86
CA ALA A 294 17.42 -1.11 15.81
C ALA A 294 17.51 -1.80 17.18
N ASP A 295 17.04 -3.04 17.25
CA ASP A 295 17.31 -3.93 18.38
C ASP A 295 18.83 -4.12 18.52
N GLY A 296 19.45 -3.40 19.46
CA GLY A 296 20.86 -3.61 19.77
C GLY A 296 21.64 -2.47 20.39
N LEU A 297 21.14 -1.81 21.45
CA LEU A 297 21.99 -1.14 22.44
C LEU A 297 21.39 -1.28 23.85
N SER A 298 21.36 -2.50 24.39
CA SER A 298 21.20 -2.67 25.84
C SER A 298 22.53 -2.32 26.52
N GLY A 299 22.49 -1.34 27.42
CA GLY A 299 23.62 -1.09 28.34
C GLY A 299 24.26 0.31 28.31
N MET A 300 23.51 1.39 28.09
CA MET A 300 23.91 2.71 28.60
C MET A 300 22.72 3.41 29.25
N GLN A 301 22.84 3.72 30.54
CA GLN A 301 21.88 4.57 31.26
C GLN A 301 21.67 5.88 30.50
N LEU A 302 20.46 6.07 29.96
CA LEU A 302 20.03 7.34 29.39
C LEU A 302 19.65 8.28 30.54
N THR A 303 20.53 9.24 30.81
CA THR A 303 20.09 10.51 31.39
C THR A 303 19.33 11.29 30.32
N SER A 304 18.24 11.89 30.74
CA SER A 304 17.19 12.51 29.94
C SER A 304 17.70 13.43 28.83
N VAL A 305 17.22 13.25 27.60
CA VAL A 305 17.12 14.35 26.62
C VAL A 305 15.77 14.27 25.91
N VAL A 306 14.85 15.11 26.38
CA VAL A 306 13.72 15.64 25.60
C VAL A 306 14.18 17.01 25.06
N ILE A 307 13.61 17.42 23.92
CA ILE A 307 13.69 18.73 23.22
C ILE A 307 14.73 18.74 22.06
N GLY A 308 14.40 19.15 20.82
CA GLY A 308 13.14 19.68 20.29
C GLY A 308 13.29 20.26 18.88
N VAL A 309 12.19 20.25 18.12
CA VAL A 309 12.03 21.04 16.89
C VAL A 309 11.33 22.35 17.28
N ALA A 310 12.13 23.38 17.59
CA ALA A 310 11.72 24.80 17.57
C ALA A 310 12.93 25.71 17.84
N ALA A 311 13.80 25.91 16.85
CA ALA A 311 14.79 26.99 16.88
C ALA A 311 15.33 27.31 15.47
N VAL A 312 14.45 27.81 14.59
CA VAL A 312 14.88 28.70 13.52
C VAL A 312 14.09 29.98 13.71
N VAL A 313 14.69 30.93 14.41
CA VAL A 313 14.54 32.40 14.33
C VAL A 313 15.23 32.97 15.58
N ALA A 314 15.98 34.06 15.39
CA ALA A 314 16.77 34.82 16.38
C ALA A 314 18.23 34.37 16.59
N LEU A 315 19.04 34.48 15.54
CA LEU A 315 20.47 34.77 15.65
C LEU A 315 20.75 36.11 14.98
N LEU A 316 20.38 37.21 15.64
CA LEU A 316 20.97 38.53 15.41
C LEU A 316 20.95 39.33 16.72
N LEU A 317 22.10 39.95 17.02
CA LEU A 317 22.42 40.85 18.16
C LEU A 317 22.73 40.07 19.46
N GLY A 318 23.95 39.99 19.98
CA GLY A 318 25.08 40.91 19.90
C GLY A 318 25.35 41.51 21.29
N GLY A 319 26.32 40.95 22.02
CA GLY A 319 27.14 41.64 23.02
C GLY A 319 26.51 41.98 24.39
N GLY A 320 27.00 41.34 25.46
CA GLY A 320 26.75 41.78 26.83
C GLY A 320 27.46 40.92 27.87
N ARG A 321 28.37 41.53 28.63
CA ARG A 321 29.41 40.94 29.48
C ARG A 321 28.95 40.75 30.94
N MET A 322 29.46 39.71 31.61
CA MET A 322 29.83 39.65 33.05
C MET A 322 28.66 39.71 34.07
N VAL A 323 28.59 38.98 35.19
CA VAL A 323 29.54 38.86 36.33
C VAL A 323 29.20 37.61 37.17
N TRP A 324 30.24 37.10 37.82
CA TRP A 324 30.36 35.95 38.71
C TRP A 324 29.82 36.22 40.13
N LEU A 325 29.27 35.22 40.82
CA LEU A 325 29.25 35.17 42.29
C LEU A 325 29.31 33.72 42.80
N ARG A 326 30.52 33.32 43.20
CA ARG A 326 30.76 32.22 44.15
C ARG A 326 30.21 32.61 45.51
N LYS A 327 29.58 31.66 46.19
CA LYS A 327 29.78 31.51 47.64
C LYS A 327 29.89 30.03 47.98
N ARG A 328 31.11 29.62 48.36
CA ARG A 328 31.37 28.36 49.06
C ARG A 328 31.03 28.56 50.53
N SER A 329 30.46 27.54 51.16
CA SER A 329 30.74 27.17 52.54
C SER A 329 30.40 25.71 52.77
N ASN A 330 31.43 24.91 53.06
CA ASN A 330 31.36 23.57 53.63
C ASN A 330 30.64 23.58 54.99
N SER A 331 29.94 22.49 55.32
CA SER A 331 30.32 21.60 56.44
C SER A 331 29.24 20.52 56.70
N ARG A 332 29.61 19.26 56.47
CA ARG A 332 29.12 18.07 57.21
C ARG A 332 29.57 18.16 58.69
N PRO A 333 28.96 17.48 59.69
CA PRO A 333 28.81 16.01 59.70
C PRO A 333 27.52 15.43 60.31
N ASP A 334 27.42 14.11 60.16
CA ASP A 334 26.46 13.18 60.77
C ASP A 334 26.44 13.23 62.31
N SER A 335 25.28 12.96 62.91
CA SER A 335 25.11 11.95 63.97
C SER A 335 23.64 11.82 64.43
N ALA A 336 23.15 10.58 64.37
CA ALA A 336 22.23 9.88 65.30
C ALA A 336 21.14 10.67 66.07
N LEU A 337 19.88 10.36 65.79
CA LEU A 337 19.00 9.48 66.61
C LEU A 337 17.77 9.07 65.78
#